data_AF-W6TF23-F1
#
_entry.id   AF-W6TF23-F1
#
_cell.length_a   1.000
_cell.length_b   1.000
_cell.length_c   1.000
_cell.angle_alpha   90.00
_cell.angle_beta   90.00
_cell.angle_gamma   90.00
#
_symmetry.space_group_name_H-M   'P 1'
#
loop_
_entity.id
_entity.type
_entity.pdbx_description
1 polymer ?
#
loop_
_entity_poly.entity_id
_entity_poly.type
_entity_poly.pdbx_seq_one_letter_code
_entity_poly.pdbx_strand_id
1 'polypeptide(L)'
;MSFHSIECMSWFQLFGLPESFIIDLDALEKAYVLAQKRIHPDRWTGVSFKTAEQFSAHINKVYAALKDPRKRGEYMLKCVNFWPISSFPKIMQEIFSLKMNSDPQAVHILYQESLIKFDKFLKEKDFFQAQKAYLYICYLGK
;
A
#
# COMPACT_ATOMS: atom_id res chain seq x y z
N MET A 1 -2.40 -15.04 -21.21
CA MET A 1 -2.60 -14.91 -19.75
C MET A 1 -4.07 -14.62 -19.54
N SER A 2 -4.80 -15.47 -18.80
CA SER A 2 -6.23 -15.24 -18.53
C SER A 2 -6.40 -14.24 -17.39
N PHE A 3 -7.52 -13.51 -17.35
CA PHE A 3 -7.82 -12.52 -16.31
C PHE A 3 -7.72 -13.10 -14.88
N HIS A 4 -8.17 -14.35 -14.73
CA HIS A 4 -8.09 -15.11 -13.48
C HIS A 4 -6.65 -15.31 -12.96
N SER A 5 -5.64 -15.40 -13.85
CA SER A 5 -4.25 -15.59 -13.43
C SER A 5 -3.65 -14.36 -12.74
N ILE A 6 -4.22 -13.18 -12.99
CA ILE A 6 -3.66 -11.90 -12.51
C ILE A 6 -4.28 -11.48 -11.18
N GLU A 7 -5.52 -11.89 -10.91
CA GLU A 7 -6.15 -11.71 -9.59
C GLU A 7 -5.42 -12.48 -8.48
N CYS A 8 -4.68 -13.53 -8.83
CA CYS A 8 -3.85 -14.31 -7.90
C CYS A 8 -2.42 -13.77 -7.72
N MET A 9 -1.98 -12.78 -8.50
CA MET A 9 -0.65 -12.18 -8.35
C MET A 9 -0.64 -11.17 -7.20
N SER A 10 0.47 -11.10 -6.46
CA SER A 10 0.62 -10.04 -5.47
C SER A 10 0.66 -8.67 -6.17
N TRP A 11 0.18 -7.63 -5.49
CA TRP A 11 0.12 -6.27 -6.06
C TRP A 11 1.51 -5.78 -6.53
N PHE A 12 2.57 -6.24 -5.86
CA PHE A 12 3.95 -5.91 -6.20
C PHE A 12 4.42 -6.66 -7.45
N GLN A 13 4.08 -7.95 -7.58
CA GLN A 13 4.40 -8.75 -8.77
C GLN A 13 3.76 -8.18 -10.04
N LEU A 14 2.56 -7.60 -9.95
CA LEU A 14 1.89 -6.93 -11.08
C LEU A 14 2.75 -5.83 -11.71
N PHE A 15 3.58 -5.15 -10.90
CA PHE A 15 4.48 -4.09 -11.34
C PHE A 15 5.95 -4.51 -11.39
N GLY A 16 6.27 -5.78 -11.12
CA GLY A 16 7.65 -6.27 -11.05
C GLY A 16 8.46 -5.64 -9.91
N LEU A 17 7.80 -5.24 -8.83
CA LEU A 17 8.41 -4.64 -7.65
C LEU A 17 8.69 -5.69 -6.57
N PRO A 18 9.71 -5.50 -5.71
CA PRO A 18 9.88 -6.32 -4.52
C PRO A 18 8.72 -6.12 -3.55
N GLU A 19 8.35 -7.18 -2.83
CA GLU A 19 7.34 -7.14 -1.78
C GLU A 19 7.89 -6.48 -0.50
N SER A 20 8.04 -5.15 -0.54
CA SER A 20 8.47 -4.32 0.61
C SER A 20 7.48 -3.20 0.83
N PHE A 21 7.39 -2.72 2.07
CA PHE A 21 6.57 -1.55 2.35
C PHE A 21 7.21 -0.29 1.79
N ILE A 22 8.52 -0.13 1.94
CA ILE A 22 9.26 0.97 1.30
C ILE A 22 9.54 0.57 -0.15
N ILE A 23 8.90 1.24 -1.11
CA ILE A 23 9.10 1.02 -2.54
C ILE A 23 9.59 2.30 -3.23
N ASP A 24 10.27 2.12 -4.35
CA ASP A 24 10.58 3.18 -5.29
C ASP A 24 9.31 3.59 -6.06
N LEU A 25 8.82 4.80 -5.78
CA LEU A 25 7.63 5.35 -6.41
C LEU A 25 7.85 5.71 -7.89
N ASP A 26 9.07 6.04 -8.29
CA ASP A 26 9.40 6.32 -9.69
C ASP A 26 9.43 5.02 -10.50
N ALA A 27 9.93 3.93 -9.90
CA ALA A 27 9.84 2.60 -10.50
C ALA A 27 8.37 2.14 -10.64
N LEU A 28 7.54 2.37 -9.63
CA LEU A 28 6.09 2.11 -9.69
C LEU A 28 5.42 2.90 -10.82
N GLU A 29 5.70 4.19 -10.95
CA GLU A 29 5.15 5.05 -12.00
C GLU A 29 5.53 4.54 -13.40
N LYS A 30 6.81 4.23 -13.62
CA LYS A 30 7.30 3.68 -14.89
C LYS A 30 6.63 2.35 -15.23
N ALA A 31 6.52 1.45 -14.24
CA ALA A 31 5.85 0.16 -14.42
C ALA A 31 4.37 0.35 -14.76
N TYR A 32 3.68 1.26 -14.08
CA TYR A 32 2.29 1.62 -14.34
C TYR A 32 2.06 2.12 -15.76
N VAL A 33 2.84 3.10 -16.23
CA VAL A 33 2.75 3.64 -17.59
C VAL A 33 3.00 2.56 -18.64
N LEU A 34 3.98 1.68 -18.42
CA LEU A 34 4.26 0.56 -19.33
C LEU A 34 3.12 -0.46 -19.36
N ALA A 35 2.55 -0.79 -18.21
CA ALA A 35 1.44 -1.74 -18.10
C ALA A 35 0.18 -1.18 -18.79
N GLN A 36 -0.22 0.07 -18.50
CA GLN A 36 -1.35 0.74 -19.15
C GLN A 36 -1.18 0.82 -20.67
N LYS A 37 0.02 1.16 -21.17
CA LYS A 37 0.28 1.19 -22.62
C LYS A 37 0.04 -0.16 -23.30
N ARG A 38 0.32 -1.29 -22.63
CA ARG A 38 0.15 -2.64 -23.21
C ARG A 38 -1.31 -3.06 -23.31
N ILE A 39 -2.14 -2.58 -22.38
CA ILE A 39 -3.51 -3.07 -22.18
C ILE A 39 -4.59 -2.02 -22.39
N HIS A 40 -4.22 -0.84 -22.90
CA HIS A 40 -5.16 0.25 -23.15
C HIS A 40 -6.34 -0.25 -24.00
N PRO A 41 -7.60 -0.04 -23.54
CA PRO A 41 -8.79 -0.63 -24.16
C PRO A 41 -8.99 -0.20 -25.61
N ASP A 42 -8.53 0.99 -26.01
CA ASP A 42 -8.55 1.46 -27.41
C ASP A 42 -7.81 0.54 -28.40
N ARG A 43 -6.94 -0.35 -27.91
CA ARG A 43 -6.23 -1.32 -28.75
C ARG A 43 -7.03 -2.61 -29.00
N TRP A 44 -8.21 -2.75 -28.40
CA TRP A 44 -8.99 -3.98 -28.37
C TRP A 44 -10.44 -3.70 -28.80
N THR A 45 -11.08 -4.67 -29.45
CA THR A 45 -12.48 -4.55 -29.91
C THR A 45 -13.31 -5.77 -29.48
N GLY A 46 -14.63 -5.60 -29.42
CA GLY A 46 -15.56 -6.67 -29.06
C GLY A 46 -15.35 -7.20 -27.63
N VAL A 47 -15.35 -8.53 -27.45
CA VAL A 47 -15.24 -9.17 -26.12
C VAL A 47 -13.90 -8.84 -25.43
N SER A 48 -12.84 -8.66 -26.21
CA SER A 48 -11.52 -8.31 -25.70
C SER A 48 -11.43 -6.91 -25.10
N PHE A 49 -12.29 -5.97 -25.56
CA PHE A 49 -12.39 -4.62 -25.01
C PHE A 49 -12.84 -4.64 -23.54
N LYS A 50 -13.90 -5.41 -23.22
CA LYS A 50 -14.40 -5.52 -21.84
C LYS A 50 -13.35 -6.09 -20.89
N THR A 51 -12.59 -7.09 -21.34
CA THR A 51 -11.49 -7.66 -20.55
C THR A 51 -10.35 -6.65 -20.37
N ALA A 52 -9.99 -5.90 -21.41
CA ALA A 52 -8.96 -4.86 -21.33
C ALA A 52 -9.37 -3.70 -20.40
N GLU A 53 -10.65 -3.31 -20.42
CA GLU A 53 -11.21 -2.29 -19.52
C GLU A 53 -11.15 -2.75 -18.06
N GLN A 54 -11.63 -3.96 -17.75
CA GLN A 54 -11.55 -4.54 -16.41
C GLN A 54 -10.09 -4.61 -15.92
N PHE A 55 -9.17 -4.96 -16.82
CA PHE A 55 -7.76 -5.05 -16.48
C PHE A 55 -7.13 -3.67 -16.23
N SER A 56 -7.46 -2.67 -17.04
CA SER A 56 -7.03 -1.29 -16.83
C SER A 56 -7.55 -0.73 -15.50
N ALA A 57 -8.82 -0.98 -15.18
CA ALA A 57 -9.41 -0.60 -13.90
C ALA A 57 -8.70 -1.27 -12.71
N HIS A 58 -8.36 -2.55 -12.84
CA HIS A 58 -7.61 -3.28 -11.81
C HIS A 58 -6.21 -2.67 -11.61
N ILE A 59 -5.45 -2.43 -12.68
CA ILE A 59 -4.13 -1.78 -12.60
C ILE A 59 -4.22 -0.41 -11.92
N ASN A 60 -5.20 0.41 -12.29
CA ASN A 60 -5.41 1.73 -11.68
C ASN A 60 -5.65 1.63 -10.18
N LYS A 61 -6.50 0.68 -9.77
CA LYS A 61 -6.81 0.44 -8.36
C LYS A 61 -5.55 0.02 -7.58
N VAL A 62 -4.78 -0.93 -8.11
CA VAL A 62 -3.56 -1.41 -7.45
C VAL A 62 -2.50 -0.33 -7.41
N TYR A 63 -2.27 0.41 -8.50
CA TYR A 63 -1.34 1.54 -8.53
C TYR A 63 -1.70 2.60 -7.47
N ALA A 64 -2.97 3.02 -7.42
CA ALA A 64 -3.42 4.01 -6.44
C ALA A 64 -3.29 3.50 -4.98
N ALA A 65 -3.49 2.19 -4.77
CA ALA A 65 -3.33 1.57 -3.46
C ALA A 65 -1.85 1.43 -3.07
N LEU A 66 -0.97 1.07 -3.99
CA LEU A 66 0.46 1.02 -3.75
C LEU A 66 1.02 2.42 -3.56
N LYS A 67 0.55 3.47 -4.23
CA LYS A 67 1.08 4.83 -4.06
C LYS A 67 0.83 5.41 -2.66
N ASP A 68 -0.30 5.07 -2.05
CA ASP A 68 -0.69 5.52 -0.72
C ASP A 68 -0.09 4.59 0.36
N PRO A 69 0.80 5.08 1.25
CA PRO A 69 1.42 4.24 2.27
C PRO A 69 0.39 3.60 3.22
N ARG A 70 -0.78 4.19 3.44
CA ARG A 70 -1.82 3.57 4.27
C ARG A 70 -2.43 2.36 3.57
N LYS A 71 -2.86 2.55 2.33
CA LYS A 71 -3.48 1.45 1.55
C LYS A 71 -2.48 0.32 1.30
N ARG A 72 -1.22 0.65 1.04
CA ARG A 72 -0.12 -0.32 0.93
C ARG A 72 0.07 -1.09 2.23
N GLY A 73 0.13 -0.40 3.36
CA GLY A 73 0.31 -1.04 4.68
C GLY A 73 -0.88 -1.94 5.05
N GLU A 74 -2.11 -1.51 4.78
CA GLU A 74 -3.32 -2.31 4.96
C GLU A 74 -3.26 -3.61 4.16
N TYR A 75 -2.88 -3.52 2.88
CA TYR A 75 -2.72 -4.69 2.02
C TYR A 75 -1.68 -5.66 2.57
N MET A 76 -0.50 -5.17 2.95
CA MET A 76 0.56 -6.02 3.49
C MET A 76 0.15 -6.70 4.80
N LEU A 77 -0.58 -6.01 5.69
CA LEU A 77 -1.14 -6.61 6.91
C LEU A 77 -2.20 -7.68 6.61
N LYS A 78 -3.04 -7.47 5.59
CA LYS A 78 -3.99 -8.49 5.12
C LYS A 78 -3.28 -9.73 4.59
N CYS A 79 -2.21 -9.57 3.81
CA CYS A 79 -1.43 -10.70 3.29
C CYS A 79 -0.85 -11.60 4.38
N VAL A 80 -0.55 -11.05 5.56
CA VAL A 80 -0.05 -11.82 6.71
C VAL A 80 -1.16 -12.20 7.71
N ASN A 81 -2.44 -11.96 7.40
CA ASN A 81 -3.60 -12.22 8.25
C ASN A 81 -3.61 -11.45 9.60
N PHE A 82 -2.95 -10.30 9.66
CA PHE A 82 -2.94 -9.42 10.84
C PHE A 82 -3.85 -8.20 10.67
N TRP A 83 -4.91 -8.37 9.88
CA TRP A 83 -5.99 -7.40 9.69
C TRP A 83 -7.34 -8.08 10.00
N PRO A 84 -8.30 -7.42 10.67
CA PRO A 84 -8.32 -6.00 11.06
C PRO A 84 -7.44 -5.67 12.26
N ILE A 85 -6.99 -4.41 12.32
CA ILE A 85 -6.24 -3.89 13.46
C ILE A 85 -7.24 -3.64 14.59
N SER A 86 -7.20 -4.52 15.59
CA SER A 86 -7.92 -4.32 16.84
C SER A 86 -7.23 -3.18 17.60
N SER A 87 -7.65 -1.94 17.33
CA SER A 87 -7.10 -0.73 17.94
C SER A 87 -6.96 -0.91 19.45
N PHE A 88 -5.73 -0.98 19.92
CA PHE A 88 -5.42 -0.98 21.35
C PHE A 88 -5.74 0.44 21.85
N PRO A 89 -6.76 0.66 22.71
CA PRO A 89 -7.21 2.01 23.07
C PRO A 89 -6.10 2.92 23.60
N LYS A 90 -5.11 2.32 24.28
CA LYS A 90 -3.92 3.01 24.78
C LYS A 90 -3.04 3.61 23.67
N ILE A 91 -2.86 2.90 22.55
CA ILE A 91 -2.06 3.38 21.42
C ILE A 91 -2.75 4.57 20.74
N MET A 92 -4.07 4.51 20.59
CA MET A 92 -4.83 5.63 20.03
C MET A 92 -4.73 6.87 20.91
N GLN A 93 -4.89 6.69 22.23
CA GLN A 93 -4.69 7.78 23.19
C GLN A 93 -3.29 8.39 23.09
N GLU A 94 -2.25 7.55 23.04
CA GLU A 94 -0.85 7.96 22.86
C GLU A 94 -0.67 8.80 21.58
N ILE A 95 -1.14 8.32 20.43
CA ILE A 95 -1.02 9.01 19.13
C ILE A 95 -1.75 10.37 19.15
N PHE A 96 -2.98 10.42 19.68
CA PHE A 96 -3.74 11.67 19.75
C PHE A 96 -3.06 12.69 20.66
N SER A 97 -2.59 12.27 21.83
CA SER A 97 -1.84 13.15 22.74
C SER A 97 -0.57 13.68 22.08
N LEU A 98 0.20 12.84 21.39
CA LEU A 98 1.40 13.28 20.66
C LEU A 98 1.05 14.29 19.56
N LYS A 99 0.00 14.02 18.78
CA LYS A 99 -0.42 14.91 17.70
C LYS A 99 -0.93 16.27 18.18
N MET A 100 -1.57 16.34 19.35
CA MET A 100 -2.10 17.59 19.90
C MET A 100 -1.04 18.43 20.63
N ASN A 101 -0.05 17.78 21.26
CA ASN A 101 0.90 18.47 22.15
C ASN A 101 2.29 18.69 21.52
N SER A 102 2.56 18.11 20.35
CA SER A 102 3.85 18.27 19.66
C SER A 102 3.75 19.29 18.53
N ASP A 103 4.87 19.92 18.19
CA ASP A 103 4.94 20.80 17.03
C ASP A 103 4.80 20.01 15.70
N PRO A 104 4.40 20.66 14.60
CA PRO A 104 4.19 19.99 13.31
C PRO A 104 5.44 19.26 12.77
N GLN A 105 6.64 19.76 13.04
CA GLN A 105 7.88 19.15 12.57
C GLN A 105 8.16 17.84 13.33
N ALA A 106 7.98 17.83 14.64
CA ALA A 106 8.07 16.61 15.44
C ALA A 106 7.05 15.55 15.01
N VAL A 107 5.80 15.94 14.74
CA VAL A 107 4.76 15.04 14.21
C VAL A 107 5.17 14.47 12.84
N HIS A 108 5.74 15.30 11.98
CA HIS A 108 6.24 14.86 10.67
C HIS A 108 7.39 13.85 10.81
N ILE A 109 8.35 14.10 11.69
CA ILE A 109 9.46 13.17 11.96
C ILE A 109 8.93 11.83 12.47
N LEU A 110 8.01 11.85 13.44
CA LEU A 110 7.39 10.63 13.97
C LEU A 110 6.65 9.85 12.88
N TYR A 111 5.98 10.54 11.96
CA TYR A 111 5.36 9.90 10.79
C TYR A 111 6.40 9.21 9.90
N GLN A 112 7.51 9.89 9.56
CA GLN A 112 8.58 9.30 8.74
C GLN A 112 9.23 8.09 9.42
N GLU A 113 9.53 8.20 10.72
CA GLU A 113 10.04 7.07 11.49
C GLU A 113 9.08 5.89 11.51
N SER A 114 7.78 6.15 11.57
CA SER A 114 6.76 5.11 11.59
C SER A 114 6.72 4.33 10.27
N LEU A 115 6.97 4.98 9.13
CA LEU A 115 7.12 4.31 7.84
C LEU A 115 8.29 3.31 7.86
N ILE A 116 9.43 3.72 8.41
CA ILE A 116 10.65 2.89 8.50
C ILE A 116 10.44 1.73 9.49
N LYS A 117 9.91 2.03 10.67
CA LYS A 117 9.60 1.03 11.71
C LYS A 117 8.62 -0.02 11.19
N PHE A 118 7.60 0.39 10.46
CA PHE A 118 6.62 -0.54 9.89
C PHE A 118 7.27 -1.55 8.93
N ASP A 119 8.06 -1.08 7.97
CA ASP A 119 8.78 -1.95 7.02
C ASP A 119 9.75 -2.91 7.75
N LYS A 120 10.49 -2.38 8.74
CA LYS A 120 11.38 -3.18 9.58
C LYS A 120 10.64 -4.30 10.31
N PHE A 121 9.58 -3.98 11.04
CA PHE A 121 8.84 -4.95 11.84
C PHE A 121 8.12 -6.00 10.98
N LEU A 122 7.65 -5.63 9.78
CA LEU A 122 7.14 -6.60 8.82
C LEU A 122 8.21 -7.62 8.40
N LYS A 123 9.44 -7.16 8.11
CA LYS A 123 10.57 -8.03 7.74
C LYS A 123 11.00 -8.93 8.88
N GLU A 124 10.99 -8.41 10.11
CA GLU A 124 11.30 -9.16 11.34
C GLU A 124 10.16 -10.09 11.78
N LYS A 125 8.99 -10.03 11.12
CA LYS A 125 7.75 -10.76 11.50
C LYS A 125 7.22 -10.40 12.89
N ASP A 126 7.60 -9.23 13.42
CA ASP A 126 6.98 -8.65 14.62
C ASP A 126 5.70 -7.91 14.21
N PHE A 127 4.66 -8.69 13.94
CA PHE A 127 3.40 -8.14 13.41
C PHE A 127 2.65 -7.27 14.42
N PHE A 128 2.91 -7.42 15.72
CA PHE A 128 2.33 -6.55 16.74
C PHE A 128 2.94 -5.15 16.66
N GLN A 129 4.26 -5.05 16.61
CA GLN A 129 4.93 -3.76 16.45
C GLN A 129 4.68 -3.16 15.06
N ALA A 130 4.56 -3.98 14.02
CA ALA A 130 4.13 -3.52 12.71
C ALA A 130 2.73 -2.89 12.77
N GLN A 131 1.74 -3.54 13.39
CA GLN A 131 0.41 -2.93 13.56
C GLN A 131 0.46 -1.62 14.35
N LYS A 132 1.27 -1.54 15.43
CA LYS A 132 1.46 -0.30 16.18
C LYS A 132 2.02 0.81 15.27
N ALA A 133 3.10 0.55 14.55
CA ALA A 133 3.70 1.51 13.63
C ALA A 133 2.74 1.93 12.51
N TYR A 134 1.92 1.00 12.01
CA TYR A 134 0.89 1.31 11.02
C TYR A 134 -0.16 2.30 11.53
N LEU A 135 -0.62 2.17 12.78
CA LEU A 135 -1.56 3.13 13.36
C LEU A 135 -0.96 4.55 13.37
N TYR A 136 0.33 4.69 13.66
CA TYR A 136 1.01 5.99 13.58
C TYR A 136 0.98 6.56 12.16
N ILE A 137 1.21 5.74 11.13
CA ILE A 137 1.11 6.14 9.72
C ILE A 137 -0.30 6.64 9.37
N CYS A 138 -1.34 5.96 9.85
CA CYS A 138 -2.74 6.32 9.60
C CYS A 138 -3.14 7.66 10.22
N TYR A 139 -2.70 7.93 11.45
CA TYR A 139 -3.23 9.03 12.26
C TYR A 139 -2.29 10.23 12.37
N LEU A 140 -0.98 10.06 12.17
CA LEU A 140 -0.03 11.18 12.14
C LEU A 140 0.12 11.80 10.76
N GLY A 141 0.05 11.01 9.68
CA GLY A 141 0.06 11.58 8.34
C GLY A 141 -1.17 12.45 8.15
N LYS A 142 -1.04 13.76 7.95
CA LYS A 142 -1.99 14.67 7.30
C LYS A 142 -1.26 16.00 7.23
#